data_AF-A0A9P3Q1Q5-F1
#
_entry.id   AF-A0A9P3Q1Q5-F1
#
_cell.length_a   1.000
_cell.length_b   1.000
_cell.length_c   1.000
_cell.angle_alpha   90.00
_cell.angle_beta   90.00
_cell.angle_gamma   90.00
#
_symmetry.space_group_name_H-M   'P 1'
#
loop_
_entity.id
_entity.type
_entity.pdbx_description
1 polymer ?
#
loop_
_entity_poly.entity_id
_entity_poly.type
_entity_poly.pdbx_seq_one_letter_code
_entity_poly.pdbx_strand_id
1 'polypeptide(L)'
;MASKHAARFASSIPSGPQALELEVPLPMVCTIATAVYASINDWSSGFLKKSEFNADEYEDVYRGHEMFLNNIRTSKPGAYHRLMADLYKDVSDSQAAPSANIVANNAMSILDLDAMDE
;
A
#
# COMPACT_ATOMS: atom_id res chain seq x y z
N MET A 1 8.07 6.25 -18.59
CA MET A 1 8.50 6.63 -17.23
C MET A 1 8.60 5.41 -16.31
N ALA A 2 7.58 4.55 -16.20
CA ALA A 2 7.62 3.33 -15.37
C ALA A 2 8.72 2.30 -15.76
N SER A 3 8.98 2.14 -17.06
CA SER A 3 9.97 1.18 -17.58
C SER A 3 11.42 1.45 -17.16
N LYS A 4 11.77 2.68 -16.74
CA LYS A 4 13.12 3.02 -16.26
C LYS A 4 13.40 2.51 -14.84
N HIS A 5 12.36 2.19 -14.07
CA HIS A 5 12.46 1.79 -12.67
C HIS A 5 11.79 0.43 -12.39
N ALA A 6 11.50 -0.36 -13.43
CA ALA A 6 10.81 -1.65 -13.32
C ALA A 6 11.47 -2.60 -12.31
N ALA A 7 12.80 -2.59 -12.21
CA ALA A 7 13.56 -3.40 -11.25
C ALA A 7 13.21 -3.12 -9.78
N ARG A 8 12.60 -1.96 -9.46
CA ARG A 8 12.16 -1.64 -8.10
C ARG A 8 10.84 -2.32 -7.73
N PHE A 9 10.05 -2.71 -8.73
CA PHE A 9 8.75 -3.35 -8.56
C PHE A 9 8.84 -4.87 -8.73
N ALA A 10 9.99 -5.47 -8.40
CA ALA A 10 10.23 -6.89 -8.59
C ALA A 10 9.48 -7.74 -7.54
N SER A 11 9.04 -8.93 -7.96
CA SER A 11 8.44 -9.92 -7.07
C SER A 11 9.34 -10.30 -5.90
N SER A 12 8.73 -10.50 -4.75
CA SER A 12 9.35 -11.09 -3.56
C SER A 12 9.51 -12.61 -3.67
N ILE A 13 8.83 -13.25 -4.64
CA ILE A 13 8.92 -14.67 -4.92
C ILE A 13 9.98 -14.93 -6.01
N PRO A 14 11.00 -15.76 -5.76
CA PRO A 14 12.15 -15.88 -6.65
C PRO A 14 11.93 -16.81 -7.85
N SER A 15 10.89 -17.65 -7.84
CA SER A 15 10.67 -18.69 -8.86
C SER A 15 9.20 -18.98 -9.10
N GLY A 16 8.92 -19.56 -10.27
CA GLY A 16 7.56 -19.86 -10.72
C GLY A 16 6.89 -18.68 -11.43
N PRO A 17 5.61 -18.82 -11.82
CA PRO A 17 4.86 -17.77 -12.50
C PRO A 17 4.81 -16.45 -11.71
N GLN A 18 4.73 -16.53 -10.37
CA GLN A 18 4.69 -15.38 -9.46
C GLN A 18 5.95 -14.51 -9.52
N ALA A 19 7.09 -15.04 -9.98
CA ALA A 19 8.33 -14.28 -10.09
C ALA A 19 8.27 -13.21 -11.20
N LEU A 20 7.30 -13.32 -12.11
CA LEU A 20 7.07 -12.37 -13.21
C LEU A 20 6.10 -11.25 -12.83
N GLU A 21 5.39 -11.39 -11.71
CA GLU A 21 4.45 -10.38 -11.23
C GLU A 21 5.20 -9.19 -10.64
N LEU A 22 4.63 -8.00 -10.79
CA LEU A 22 5.18 -6.77 -10.26
C LEU A 22 4.56 -6.46 -8.91
N GLU A 23 5.38 -6.03 -7.96
CA GLU A 23 4.97 -5.71 -6.59
C GLU A 23 5.21 -4.24 -6.27
N VAL A 24 4.32 -3.63 -5.47
CA VAL A 24 4.61 -2.32 -4.89
C VAL A 24 5.77 -2.44 -3.89
N PRO A 25 6.80 -1.56 -3.96
CA PRO A 25 7.88 -1.59 -2.99
C PRO A 25 7.37 -1.33 -1.57
N LEU A 26 7.83 -2.14 -0.61
CA LEU A 26 7.50 -2.00 0.81
C LEU A 26 7.58 -0.56 1.33
N PRO A 27 8.66 0.23 1.05
CA PRO A 27 8.75 1.61 1.54
C PRO A 27 7.60 2.50 1.05
N MET A 28 7.10 2.27 -0.17
CA MET A 28 6.00 3.06 -0.74
C MET A 28 4.70 2.79 0.01
N VAL A 29 4.42 1.52 0.33
CA VAL A 29 3.24 1.14 1.12
C VAL A 29 3.35 1.70 2.54
N CYS A 30 4.52 1.59 3.18
CA CYS A 30 4.75 2.19 4.50
C CYS A 30 4.49 3.70 4.48
N THR A 31 5.03 4.44 3.50
CA THR A 31 4.81 5.89 3.40
C THR A 31 3.33 6.23 3.24
N ILE A 32 2.59 5.51 2.40
CA ILE A 32 1.15 5.75 2.21
C ILE A 32 0.38 5.44 3.50
N ALA A 33 0.67 4.32 4.16
CA ALA A 33 0.06 3.97 5.44
C ALA A 33 0.32 5.03 6.51
N THR A 34 1.55 5.56 6.59
CA THR A 34 1.90 6.66 7.49
C THR A 34 1.17 7.96 7.15
N ALA A 35 1.01 8.30 5.87
CA ALA A 35 0.26 9.48 5.45
C ALA A 35 -1.24 9.37 5.77
N VAL A 36 -1.82 8.18 5.61
CA VAL A 36 -3.20 7.88 6.02
C VAL A 36 -3.33 7.99 7.53
N TYR A 37 -2.39 7.43 8.30
CA TYR A 37 -2.35 7.57 9.75
C TYR A 37 -2.30 9.04 10.18
N ALA A 38 -1.42 9.85 9.59
CA ALA A 38 -1.33 11.28 9.88
C ALA A 38 -2.65 12.00 9.60
N SER A 39 -3.30 11.68 8.47
CA SER A 39 -4.59 12.25 8.09
C SER A 39 -5.70 11.88 9.09
N ILE A 40 -5.67 10.67 9.65
CA ILE A 40 -6.60 10.24 10.71
C ILE A 40 -6.27 10.94 12.03
N ASN A 41 -4.98 11.07 12.35
CA ASN A 41 -4.49 11.70 13.57
C ASN A 41 -4.89 13.19 13.65
N ASP A 42 -4.96 13.88 12.51
CA ASP A 42 -5.46 15.26 12.42
C ASP A 42 -6.91 15.41 12.93
N TRP A 43 -7.70 14.34 12.93
CA TRP A 43 -9.08 14.31 13.44
C TRP A 43 -9.21 13.73 14.85
N SER A 44 -8.11 13.29 15.48
CA SER A 44 -8.13 12.57 16.77
C SER A 44 -8.81 13.34 17.91
N SER A 45 -8.79 14.68 17.86
CA SER A 45 -9.40 15.55 18.88
C SER A 45 -10.91 15.79 18.70
N GLY A 46 -11.53 15.19 17.67
CA GLY A 46 -12.90 15.47 17.25
C GLY A 46 -13.06 16.73 16.39
N PHE A 47 -12.00 17.52 16.23
CA PHE A 47 -11.90 18.64 15.30
C PHE A 47 -10.67 18.47 14.41
N LEU A 48 -10.75 18.98 13.17
CA LEU A 48 -9.62 18.98 12.25
C LEU A 48 -8.51 19.91 12.77
N LYS A 49 -7.42 19.32 13.25
CA LYS A 49 -6.15 20.01 13.49
C LYS A 49 -5.33 19.89 12.22
N LYS A 50 -5.46 20.88 11.33
CA LYS A 50 -4.68 20.91 10.07
C LYS A 50 -3.18 20.99 10.40
N SER A 51 -2.48 19.88 10.27
CA SER A 51 -1.03 19.80 10.41
C SER A 51 -0.37 19.60 9.04
N GLU A 52 0.88 20.03 8.91
CA GLU A 52 1.71 19.58 7.79
C GLU A 52 2.25 18.20 8.10
N PHE A 53 2.39 17.35 7.08
CA PHE A 53 3.01 16.05 7.28
C PHE A 53 4.46 16.22 7.72
N ASN A 54 4.79 15.73 8.91
CA ASN A 54 6.13 15.76 9.47
C ASN A 54 6.69 14.33 9.55
N ALA A 55 7.75 14.04 8.80
CA ALA A 55 8.35 12.71 8.75
C ALA A 55 8.96 12.29 10.10
N ASP A 56 9.51 13.24 10.87
CA ASP A 56 10.11 12.97 12.17
C ASP A 56 9.03 12.65 13.21
N GLU A 57 7.87 13.32 13.14
CA GLU A 57 6.73 13.07 14.05
C GLU A 57 6.13 11.67 13.85
N TYR A 58 6.11 11.19 12.60
CA TYR A 58 5.51 9.91 12.24
C TYR A 58 6.55 8.81 11.96
N GLU A 59 7.82 9.00 12.34
CA GLU A 59 8.90 8.03 12.13
C GLU A 59 8.57 6.68 12.78
N ASP A 60 8.15 6.69 14.03
CA ASP A 60 7.80 5.48 14.78
C ASP A 60 6.63 4.71 14.13
N VAL A 61 5.67 5.44 13.58
CA VAL A 61 4.52 4.87 12.87
C VAL A 61 4.97 4.20 11.58
N TYR A 62 5.82 4.87 10.80
CA TYR A 62 6.42 4.30 9.60
C TYR A 62 7.22 3.02 9.93
N ARG A 63 8.07 3.06 10.96
CA ARG A 63 8.87 1.91 11.41
C ARG A 63 7.98 0.75 11.88
N GLY A 64 6.85 1.06 12.52
CA GLY A 64 5.84 0.07 12.89
C GLY A 64 5.26 -0.63 11.67
N HIS A 65 4.88 0.11 10.63
CA HIS A 65 4.40 -0.47 9.37
C HIS A 65 5.48 -1.28 8.64
N GLU A 66 6.72 -0.80 8.63
CA GLU A 66 7.86 -1.52 8.05
C GLU A 66 8.09 -2.86 8.76
N MET A 67 8.08 -2.86 10.10
CA MET A 67 8.23 -4.07 10.90
C MET A 67 7.09 -5.07 10.64
N PHE A 68 5.86 -4.58 10.60
CA PHE A 68 4.68 -5.41 10.30
C PHE A 68 4.78 -6.08 8.93
N LEU A 69 5.06 -5.31 7.87
CA LEU A 69 5.17 -5.84 6.52
C LEU A 69 6.36 -6.80 6.35
N ASN A 70 7.50 -6.52 7.00
CA ASN A 70 8.63 -7.46 7.02
C ASN A 70 8.30 -8.77 7.77
N ASN A 71 7.49 -8.70 8.82
CA ASN A 71 7.01 -9.88 9.53
C ASN A 71 6.10 -10.74 8.62
N ILE A 72 5.20 -10.13 7.85
CA ILE A 72 4.38 -10.88 6.87
C ILE A 72 5.29 -11.49 5.79
N ARG A 73 6.25 -10.71 5.28
CA ARG A 73 7.20 -11.16 4.25
C ARG A 73 7.97 -12.41 4.67
N THR A 74 8.36 -12.51 5.93
CA THR A 74 9.12 -13.64 6.46
C THR A 74 8.24 -14.80 6.90
N SER A 75 7.09 -14.54 7.52
CA SER A 75 6.20 -15.59 8.07
C SER A 75 5.21 -16.17 7.06
N LYS A 76 4.68 -15.35 6.15
CA LYS A 76 3.67 -15.71 5.14
C LYS A 76 4.05 -15.09 3.78
N PRO A 77 5.16 -15.53 3.13
CA PRO A 77 5.67 -14.91 1.91
C PRO A 77 4.65 -14.88 0.75
N GLY A 78 3.79 -15.90 0.63
CA GLY A 78 2.72 -15.92 -0.36
C GLY A 78 1.67 -14.83 -0.13
N ALA A 79 1.31 -14.56 1.13
CA ALA A 79 0.37 -13.51 1.50
C ALA A 79 0.98 -12.11 1.27
N TYR A 80 2.26 -11.94 1.62
CA TYR A 80 2.98 -10.70 1.31
C TYR A 80 3.01 -10.42 -0.20
N HIS A 81 3.38 -11.43 -0.99
CA HIS A 81 3.41 -11.35 -2.44
C HIS A 81 2.05 -10.95 -3.00
N ARG A 82 0.99 -11.65 -2.58
CA ARG A 82 -0.38 -11.40 -3.04
C ARG A 82 -0.81 -9.97 -2.73
N LEU A 83 -0.59 -9.52 -1.49
CA LEU A 83 -0.88 -8.15 -1.06
C LEU A 83 -0.16 -7.11 -1.95
N MET A 84 1.14 -7.27 -2.16
CA MET A 84 1.92 -6.27 -2.90
C MET A 84 1.67 -6.30 -4.40
N ALA A 85 1.41 -7.47 -4.98
CA ALA A 85 1.11 -7.65 -6.39
C ALA A 85 -0.30 -7.17 -6.75
N ASP A 86 -1.29 -7.44 -5.90
CA ASP A 86 -2.65 -6.94 -6.09
C ASP A 86 -2.70 -5.43 -5.97
N LEU A 87 -2.03 -4.85 -4.96
CA LEU A 87 -1.88 -3.38 -4.86
C LEU A 87 -1.25 -2.77 -6.13
N TYR A 88 -0.25 -3.44 -6.71
CA TYR A 88 0.37 -2.96 -7.94
C TYR A 88 -0.60 -3.01 -9.11
N LYS A 89 -1.32 -4.11 -9.25
CA LYS A 89 -2.31 -4.34 -10.31
C LYS A 89 -3.45 -3.34 -10.21
N ASP A 90 -4.05 -3.17 -9.05
CA ASP A 90 -5.21 -2.29 -8.85
C ASP A 90 -4.89 -0.85 -9.21
N VAL A 91 -3.71 -0.35 -8.82
CA VAL A 91 -3.27 1.01 -9.14
C VAL A 91 -2.90 1.16 -10.62
N SER A 92 -2.37 0.11 -11.24
CA SER A 92 -1.95 0.12 -12.65
C SER A 92 -3.13 -0.01 -13.62
N ASP A 93 -4.09 -0.90 -13.31
CA ASP A 93 -5.29 -1.14 -14.11
C ASP A 93 -6.31 0.01 -14.00
N SER A 94 -6.25 0.78 -12.91
CA SER A 94 -7.05 2.01 -12.72
C SER A 94 -6.74 3.15 -13.70
N GLN A 95 -5.74 3.00 -14.60
CA GLN A 95 -5.46 4.01 -15.63
C GLN A 95 -6.37 3.93 -16.88
N ALA A 96 -7.34 3.02 -16.93
CA ALA A 96 -8.26 2.88 -18.07
C ALA A 96 -9.62 3.60 -17.87
N ALA A 97 -9.63 4.89 -17.51
CA ALA A 97 -10.73 5.80 -17.86
C ALA A 97 -10.34 7.28 -17.66
N PRO A 98 -10.11 8.06 -18.74
CA PRO A 98 -10.14 9.51 -18.62
C PRO A 98 -11.59 10.00 -18.45
N SER A 99 -11.86 10.51 -17.25
CA SER A 99 -12.79 11.61 -16.91
C SER A 99 -14.29 11.45 -17.15
N ALA A 100 -15.08 11.43 -16.07
CA ALA A 100 -16.06 12.46 -15.73
C ALA A 100 -16.85 12.07 -14.46
N ASN A 101 -16.86 12.96 -13.46
CA ASN A 101 -17.87 13.08 -12.38
C ASN A 101 -18.80 11.88 -12.16
N ILE A 102 -18.52 10.91 -11.27
CA ILE A 102 -19.55 10.22 -10.45
C ILE A 102 -18.90 9.71 -9.16
N VAL A 103 -19.17 10.43 -8.07
CA VAL A 103 -19.60 9.94 -6.76
C VAL A 103 -18.70 8.91 -6.05
N ALA A 104 -18.12 9.39 -4.95
CA ALA A 104 -17.71 8.62 -3.78
C ALA A 104 -18.52 7.32 -3.61
N ASN A 105 -17.86 6.17 -3.44
CA ASN A 105 -18.30 5.08 -2.53
C ASN A 105 -17.44 3.81 -2.62
N ASN A 106 -16.54 3.65 -3.59
CA ASN A 106 -15.87 2.36 -3.81
C ASN A 106 -14.36 2.34 -3.51
N ALA A 107 -13.85 3.24 -2.66
CA ALA A 107 -12.48 3.09 -2.16
C ALA A 107 -12.35 1.88 -1.20
N MET A 108 -13.43 1.55 -0.50
CA MET A 108 -13.49 0.43 0.47
C MET A 108 -13.70 -0.95 -0.18
N SER A 109 -14.10 -1.01 -1.46
CA SER A 109 -14.29 -2.30 -2.16
C SER A 109 -12.98 -2.91 -2.68
N ILE A 110 -11.87 -2.18 -2.57
CA ILE A 110 -10.51 -2.67 -2.89
C ILE A 110 -9.98 -3.56 -1.75
N LEU A 111 -10.47 -3.37 -0.53
CA LEU A 111 -10.09 -4.18 0.63
C LEU A 111 -10.90 -5.47 0.61
N ASP A 112 -10.37 -6.54 0.01
CA ASP A 112 -10.92 -7.88 0.12
C ASP A 112 -10.60 -8.45 1.51
N LEU A 113 -11.45 -8.09 2.49
CA LEU A 113 -11.36 -8.55 3.87
C LEU A 113 -11.85 -10.00 4.04
N ASP A 114 -12.55 -10.56 3.05
CA ASP A 114 -13.04 -11.95 3.09
C ASP A 114 -11.90 -12.96 2.84
N ALA A 115 -10.77 -12.49 2.30
CA ALA A 115 -9.55 -13.28 2.14
C ALA A 115 -8.61 -13.25 3.37
N MET A 116 -9.03 -12.65 4.50
CA MET A 116 -8.16 -12.38 5.66
C MET A 116 -8.21 -13.39 6.82
N ASP A 117 -8.97 -14.49 6.76
CA ASP A 117 -8.90 -15.62 7.73
C ASP A 117 -8.50 -16.92 6.99
N GLU A 118 -7.57 -17.80 7.42
CA GLU A 118 -6.88 -18.09 8.70
C GLU A 118 -5.32 -17.98 8.64
#